data_AF-A0AAE3DQ99-F1
#
_entry.id   AF-A0AAE3DQ99-F1
#
_cell.length_a   1.000
_cell.length_b   1.000
_cell.length_c   1.000
_cell.angle_alpha   90.00
_cell.angle_beta   90.00
_cell.angle_gamma   90.00
#
_symmetry.space_group_name_H-M   'P 1'
#
loop_
_entity.id
_entity.type
_entity.pdbx_description
1 polymer ?
#
loop_
_entity_poly.entity_id
_entity_poly.type
_entity_poly.pdbx_seq_one_letter_code
_entity_poly.pdbx_strand_id
1 'polypeptide(L)'
;MRQRYWVCLRKNNTSFLLRFLELSYEKQAVLVPVRIIILEVSMKKLSDLSTGPDGVIWIVFILFTILSIILLSGHGSWLISGYNTASKEEKAKYNEKKLCRTMGIGMAVIAVLILVMGMFEDVLPAFFVYIAVGIILADVAVIIIVGNTICGK
;
A
#
# COMPACT_ATOMS: atom_id res chain seq x y z
N MET A 1 -35.08 -32.42 -13.47
CA MET A 1 -35.63 -33.11 -14.66
C MET A 1 -35.89 -32.13 -15.81
N ARG A 2 -34.86 -31.79 -16.60
CA ARG A 2 -35.01 -31.43 -18.03
C ARG A 2 -33.68 -31.63 -18.76
N GLN A 3 -33.05 -32.79 -18.51
CA GLN A 3 -32.09 -33.37 -19.45
C GLN A 3 -32.88 -33.70 -20.74
N ARG A 4 -32.58 -33.05 -21.87
CA ARG A 4 -32.88 -33.59 -23.23
C ARG A 4 -32.40 -32.79 -24.43
N TYR A 5 -31.68 -31.68 -24.28
CA TYR A 5 -31.14 -30.94 -25.46
C TYR A 5 -29.65 -31.15 -25.72
N TRP A 6 -28.99 -32.04 -24.98
CA TRP A 6 -27.60 -32.41 -25.23
C TRP A 6 -27.40 -33.42 -26.38
N VAL A 7 -28.45 -34.00 -26.98
CA VAL A 7 -28.26 -35.24 -27.75
C VAL A 7 -28.44 -35.13 -29.27
N CYS A 8 -29.04 -34.09 -29.85
CA CYS A 8 -29.34 -34.20 -31.28
C CYS A 8 -29.41 -32.90 -32.05
N LEU A 9 -28.28 -32.22 -32.29
CA LEU A 9 -28.01 -31.63 -33.61
C LEU A 9 -26.61 -30.99 -33.68
N ARG A 10 -25.78 -31.61 -34.52
CA ARG A 10 -24.85 -30.93 -35.43
C ARG A 10 -23.43 -30.63 -34.92
N LYS A 11 -22.67 -31.72 -34.76
CA LYS A 11 -21.32 -31.82 -35.35
C LYS A 11 -21.37 -31.25 -36.78
N ASN A 12 -20.81 -30.05 -37.03
CA ASN A 12 -19.70 -29.84 -37.96
C ASN A 12 -19.29 -28.35 -38.03
N ASN A 13 -18.04 -28.09 -37.66
CA ASN A 13 -17.22 -26.92 -38.02
C ASN A 13 -17.61 -25.49 -37.56
N THR A 14 -18.27 -25.34 -36.40
CA THR A 14 -18.52 -24.01 -35.78
C THR A 14 -18.19 -23.94 -34.28
N SER A 15 -17.65 -25.04 -33.70
CA SER A 15 -17.41 -25.16 -32.25
C SER A 15 -16.30 -24.25 -31.72
N PHE A 16 -15.34 -23.86 -32.57
CA PHE A 16 -14.25 -22.98 -32.16
C PHE A 16 -14.74 -21.54 -31.98
N LEU A 17 -15.50 -21.02 -32.95
CA LEU A 17 -16.08 -19.67 -32.90
C LEU A 17 -17.12 -19.52 -31.79
N LEU A 18 -17.94 -20.54 -31.52
CA LEU A 18 -18.92 -20.51 -30.42
C LEU A 18 -18.24 -20.58 -29.05
N ARG A 19 -17.18 -21.38 -28.88
CA ARG A 19 -16.37 -21.34 -27.64
C ARG A 19 -15.60 -20.02 -27.50
N PHE A 20 -15.13 -19.44 -28.60
CA PHE A 20 -14.49 -18.12 -28.58
C PHE A 20 -15.49 -17.00 -28.26
N LEU A 21 -16.72 -17.07 -28.77
CA LEU A 21 -17.81 -16.15 -28.47
C LEU A 21 -18.27 -16.27 -27.03
N GLU A 22 -18.41 -17.48 -26.47
CA GLU A 22 -18.73 -17.65 -25.05
C GLU A 22 -17.58 -17.22 -24.15
N LEU A 23 -16.32 -17.56 -24.48
CA LEU A 23 -15.15 -17.02 -23.78
C LEU A 23 -15.12 -15.50 -23.85
N SER A 24 -15.43 -14.89 -25.01
CA SER A 24 -15.46 -13.45 -25.17
C SER A 24 -16.64 -12.82 -24.43
N TYR A 25 -17.81 -13.46 -24.38
CA TYR A 25 -19.00 -12.97 -23.68
C TYR A 25 -18.85 -13.09 -22.16
N GLU A 26 -18.22 -14.16 -21.67
CA GLU A 26 -17.95 -14.36 -20.24
C GLU A 26 -16.78 -13.47 -19.78
N LYS A 27 -15.75 -13.30 -20.62
CA LYS A 27 -14.74 -12.25 -20.43
C LYS A 27 -15.38 -10.86 -20.45
N GLN A 28 -16.30 -10.55 -21.37
CA GLN A 28 -16.98 -9.25 -21.45
C GLN A 28 -17.93 -9.05 -20.25
N ALA A 29 -18.66 -10.06 -19.82
CA ALA A 29 -19.61 -10.01 -18.70
C ALA A 29 -18.91 -9.89 -17.34
N VAL A 30 -17.65 -10.33 -17.21
CA VAL A 30 -16.80 -10.07 -16.04
C VAL A 30 -16.02 -8.76 -16.19
N LEU A 31 -15.49 -8.48 -17.38
CA LEU A 31 -14.65 -7.30 -17.67
C LEU A 31 -15.45 -6.00 -17.73
N VAL A 32 -16.74 -6.02 -18.10
CA VAL A 32 -17.62 -4.84 -18.11
C VAL A 32 -17.93 -4.36 -16.70
N PRO A 33 -18.40 -5.18 -15.74
CA PRO A 33 -18.55 -4.74 -14.36
C PRO A 33 -17.20 -4.43 -13.71
N VAL A 34 -16.12 -5.17 -14.02
CA VAL A 34 -14.77 -4.81 -13.56
C VAL A 34 -14.31 -3.47 -14.15
N ARG A 35 -14.58 -3.17 -15.43
CA ARG A 35 -14.31 -1.86 -16.05
C ARG A 35 -15.16 -0.75 -15.45
N ILE A 36 -16.43 -1.02 -15.14
CA ILE A 36 -17.33 -0.07 -14.48
C ILE A 36 -16.83 0.23 -13.07
N ILE A 37 -16.45 -0.79 -12.29
CA ILE A 37 -15.84 -0.62 -10.97
C ILE A 37 -14.50 0.14 -11.07
N ILE A 38 -13.65 -0.17 -12.05
CA ILE A 38 -12.39 0.54 -12.28
C ILE A 38 -12.64 2.00 -12.67
N LEU A 39 -13.66 2.29 -13.48
CA LEU A 39 -14.03 3.66 -13.86
C LEU A 39 -14.64 4.42 -12.67
N GLU A 40 -15.51 3.79 -11.87
CA GLU A 40 -16.06 4.38 -10.65
C GLU A 40 -14.97 4.64 -9.60
N VAL A 41 -13.99 3.75 -9.45
CA VAL A 41 -12.84 3.96 -8.56
C VAL A 41 -11.88 5.03 -9.12
N SER A 42 -11.74 5.14 -10.44
CA SER A 42 -10.87 6.16 -11.08
C SER A 42 -11.48 7.56 -11.05
N MET A 43 -12.82 7.66 -11.02
CA MET A 43 -13.56 8.92 -10.98
C MET A 43 -13.72 9.50 -9.57
N LYS A 44 -13.47 8.71 -8.51
CA LYS A 44 -13.54 9.16 -7.13
C LYS A 44 -12.29 9.95 -6.75
N LYS A 45 -12.49 11.09 -6.10
CA LYS A 45 -11.41 11.87 -5.51
C LYS A 45 -11.10 11.35 -4.11
N LEU A 46 -9.93 11.71 -3.59
CA LEU A 46 -9.54 11.32 -2.25
C LEU A 46 -10.44 11.97 -1.18
N SER A 47 -10.91 13.20 -1.41
CA SER A 47 -11.83 13.89 -0.49
C SER A 47 -13.20 13.19 -0.33
N ASP A 48 -13.69 12.46 -1.34
CA ASP A 48 -14.94 11.69 -1.23
C ASP A 48 -14.82 10.48 -0.27
N LEU A 49 -13.59 10.02 -0.01
CA LEU A 49 -13.27 8.93 0.92
C LEU A 49 -12.86 9.44 2.30
N SER A 50 -12.39 10.69 2.39
CA SER A 50 -11.96 11.34 3.62
C SER A 50 -13.16 12.01 4.31
N THR A 51 -14.05 11.21 4.91
CA THR A 51 -15.19 11.73 5.70
C THR A 51 -14.83 12.09 7.14
N GLY A 52 -13.53 12.14 7.46
CA GLY A 52 -13.01 12.43 8.80
C GLY A 52 -12.80 13.92 9.05
N PRO A 53 -12.53 14.34 10.29
CA PRO A 53 -12.14 15.72 10.57
C PRO A 53 -10.74 15.98 10.00
N ASP A 54 -10.61 16.85 9.00
CA ASP A 54 -9.35 17.16 8.29
C ASP A 54 -8.21 17.57 9.25
N GLY A 55 -8.55 18.17 10.39
CA GLY A 55 -7.60 18.52 11.45
C GLY A 55 -6.83 17.34 12.04
N VAL A 56 -7.38 16.12 11.99
CA VAL A 56 -6.70 14.91 12.49
C VAL A 56 -5.44 14.61 11.69
N ILE A 57 -5.48 14.79 10.36
CA ILE A 57 -4.34 14.52 9.47
C ILE A 57 -3.17 15.44 9.83
N TRP A 58 -3.44 16.71 10.09
CA TRP A 58 -2.42 17.70 10.47
C TRP A 58 -1.81 17.42 11.84
N ILE A 59 -2.62 17.01 12.82
CA ILE A 59 -2.13 16.61 14.15
C ILE A 59 -1.18 15.41 14.02
N VAL A 60 -1.58 14.39 13.25
CA VAL A 60 -0.75 13.21 12.97
C VAL A 60 0.53 13.61 12.25
N PHE A 61 0.46 14.45 11.22
CA PHE A 61 1.63 14.92 10.49
C PHE A 61 2.67 15.61 11.39
N ILE A 62 2.22 16.53 12.26
CA ILE A 62 3.09 17.23 13.20
C ILE A 62 3.76 16.24 14.15
N LEU A 63 2.98 15.30 14.70
CA LEU A 63 3.51 14.26 15.59
C LEU A 63 4.60 13.41 14.92
N PHE A 64 4.33 12.90 13.72
CA PHE A 64 5.29 12.08 12.97
C PHE A 64 6.54 12.87 12.58
N THR A 65 6.39 14.15 12.24
CA THR A 65 7.53 15.03 11.92
C THR A 65 8.43 15.25 13.14
N ILE A 66 7.86 15.51 14.32
CA ILE A 66 8.63 15.68 15.57
C ILE A 66 9.39 14.39 15.91
N LEU A 67 8.70 13.25 15.87
CA LEU A 67 9.30 11.95 16.16
C LEU A 67 10.44 11.63 15.16
N SER A 68 10.26 11.96 13.88
CA SER A 68 11.27 11.80 12.83
C SER A 68 12.52 12.60 13.15
N ILE A 69 12.39 13.88 13.53
CA ILE A 69 13.53 14.74 13.90
C ILE A 69 14.29 14.18 15.10
N ILE A 70 13.58 13.69 16.12
CA ILE A 70 14.19 13.08 17.32
C ILE A 70 15.00 11.82 16.94
N LEU A 71 14.44 10.96 16.06
CA LEU A 71 15.13 9.77 15.57
C LEU A 71 16.33 10.10 14.66
N LEU A 72 16.19 11.07 13.76
CA LEU A 72 17.26 11.52 12.88
C LEU A 72 18.45 12.12 13.65
N SER A 73 18.16 12.74 14.80
CA SER A 73 19.17 13.26 15.72
C SER A 73 19.98 12.16 16.41
N GLY A 74 19.59 10.88 16.28
CA GLY A 74 20.31 9.73 16.83
C GLY A 74 20.12 9.51 18.34
N HIS A 75 19.20 10.25 18.97
CA HIS A 75 18.92 10.17 20.41
C HIS A 75 17.57 9.49 20.72
N GLY A 76 16.79 9.14 19.70
CA GLY A 76 15.47 8.53 19.84
C GLY A 76 15.47 7.00 19.95
N SER A 77 16.58 6.36 20.30
CA SER A 77 16.68 4.89 20.36
C SER A 77 15.65 4.25 21.32
N TRP A 78 15.19 5.00 22.32
CA TRP A 78 14.13 4.60 23.23
C TRP A 78 12.77 4.36 22.56
N LEU A 79 12.51 4.99 21.40
CA LEU A 79 11.28 4.80 20.62
C LEU A 79 11.29 3.49 19.82
N ILE A 80 12.45 2.83 19.69
CA ILE A 80 12.60 1.59 18.93
C ILE A 80 12.38 0.42 19.87
N SER A 81 11.13 -0.02 20.01
CA SER A 81 10.74 -1.13 20.90
C SER A 81 11.53 -2.42 20.63
N GLY A 82 11.74 -2.77 19.35
CA GLY A 82 12.53 -3.94 18.96
C GLY A 82 13.99 -3.85 19.40
N TYR A 83 14.59 -2.66 19.38
CA TYR A 83 15.92 -2.45 19.92
C TYR A 83 15.91 -2.48 21.45
N ASN A 84 14.93 -1.84 22.10
CA ASN A 84 14.87 -1.75 23.56
C ASN A 84 14.62 -3.09 24.26
N THR A 85 13.83 -3.99 23.67
CA THR A 85 13.57 -5.34 24.20
C THR A 85 14.71 -6.32 23.89
N ALA A 86 15.60 -6.01 22.95
CA ALA A 86 16.75 -6.86 22.64
C ALA A 86 17.71 -7.00 23.83
N SER A 87 18.36 -8.16 23.92
CA SER A 87 19.38 -8.44 24.94
C SER A 87 20.60 -7.52 24.79
N LYS A 88 21.41 -7.38 25.85
CA LYS A 88 22.63 -6.52 25.79
C LYS A 88 23.62 -6.97 24.70
N GLU A 89 23.71 -8.28 24.47
CA GLU A 89 24.56 -8.86 23.43
C GLU A 89 24.06 -8.53 22.02
N GLU A 90 22.75 -8.58 21.79
CA GLU A 90 22.16 -8.20 20.50
C GLU A 90 22.27 -6.70 20.26
N LYS A 91 22.02 -5.87 21.28
CA LYS A 91 22.21 -4.41 21.18
C LYS A 91 23.64 -4.04 20.79
N ALA A 92 24.63 -4.76 21.31
CA ALA A 92 26.04 -4.51 21.02
C ALA A 92 26.40 -4.75 19.54
N LYS A 93 25.66 -5.63 18.84
CA LYS A 93 25.83 -5.90 17.41
C LYS A 93 25.36 -4.76 16.52
N TYR A 94 24.57 -3.82 17.03
CA TYR A 94 24.04 -2.71 16.25
C TYR A 94 24.69 -1.37 16.61
N ASN A 95 24.77 -0.47 15.65
CA ASN A 95 25.10 0.92 15.85
C ASN A 95 23.82 1.73 16.08
N GLU A 96 23.58 2.05 17.35
CA GLU A 96 22.40 2.80 17.81
C GLU A 96 22.12 4.06 17.00
N LYS A 97 23.14 4.89 16.72
CA LYS A 97 22.95 6.15 15.97
C LYS A 97 22.52 5.90 14.53
N LYS A 98 23.11 4.90 13.86
CA LYS A 98 22.75 4.55 12.48
C LYS A 98 21.35 3.94 12.41
N LEU A 99 21.02 3.08 13.38
CA LEU A 99 19.70 2.46 13.48
C LEU A 99 18.62 3.53 13.69
N CYS A 100 18.84 4.43 14.64
CA CYS A 100 17.94 5.54 14.95
C CYS A 100 17.74 6.45 13.73
N ARG A 101 18.82 6.81 13.03
CA ARG A 101 18.74 7.63 11.82
C ARG A 101 18.01 6.92 10.67
N THR A 102 18.23 5.62 10.47
CA THR A 102 17.53 4.83 9.45
C THR A 102 16.02 4.79 9.71
N MET A 103 15.62 4.51 10.96
CA MET A 103 14.22 4.53 11.37
C MET A 103 13.58 5.92 11.20
N GLY A 104 14.33 6.98 11.53
CA GLY A 104 13.91 8.36 11.33
C GLY A 104 13.69 8.72 9.86
N ILE A 105 14.57 8.25 8.95
CA ILE A 105 14.42 8.47 7.50
C ILE A 105 13.12 7.82 6.99
N GLY A 106 12.87 6.56 7.32
CA GLY A 106 11.63 5.88 6.90
C GLY A 106 10.38 6.60 7.41
N MET A 107 10.39 7.01 8.68
CA MET A 107 9.28 7.76 9.24
C MET A 107 9.10 9.15 8.61
N ALA A 108 10.18 9.80 8.16
CA ALA A 108 10.12 11.04 7.38
C ALA A 108 9.45 10.82 6.01
N VAL A 109 9.73 9.70 5.33
CA VAL A 109 9.08 9.34 4.06
C VAL A 109 7.57 9.21 4.27
N ILE A 110 7.14 8.50 5.32
CA ILE A 110 5.72 8.38 5.67
C ILE A 110 5.09 9.74 5.98
N ALA A 111 5.79 10.61 6.73
CA ALA A 111 5.29 11.96 7.03
C ALA A 111 5.10 12.81 5.76
N VAL A 112 6.03 12.76 4.82
CA VAL A 112 5.93 13.46 3.53
C VAL A 112 4.77 12.90 2.69
N LEU A 113 4.57 11.58 2.68
CA LEU A 113 3.41 10.97 1.99
C LEU A 113 2.08 11.46 2.56
N ILE A 114 1.96 11.55 3.89
CA ILE A 114 0.77 12.09 4.57
C ILE A 114 0.56 13.56 4.19
N LEU A 115 1.63 14.37 4.16
CA LEU A 115 1.55 15.78 3.78
C LEU A 115 1.03 15.95 2.34
N VAL A 116 1.57 15.18 1.39
CA VAL A 116 1.13 15.23 -0.01
C VAL A 116 -0.33 14.80 -0.14
N MET A 117 -0.75 13.74 0.55
CA MET A 117 -2.14 13.31 0.51
C MET A 117 -3.09 14.35 1.13
N GLY A 118 -2.71 14.95 2.26
CA GLY A 118 -3.53 15.97 2.92
C GLY A 118 -3.59 17.31 2.17
N MET A 119 -2.51 17.72 1.48
CA MET A 119 -2.52 18.96 0.70
C MET A 119 -3.25 18.86 -0.63
N PHE A 120 -3.33 17.67 -1.22
CA PHE A 120 -3.84 17.46 -2.58
C PHE A 120 -5.08 16.56 -2.63
N GLU A 121 -5.82 16.41 -1.53
CA GLU A 121 -6.98 15.51 -1.44
C GLU A 121 -8.09 15.81 -2.49
N ASP A 122 -8.25 17.08 -2.88
CA ASP A 122 -9.25 17.50 -3.87
C ASP A 122 -8.86 17.25 -5.33
N VAL A 123 -7.58 16.94 -5.56
CA VAL A 123 -7.00 16.75 -6.89
C VAL A 123 -6.56 15.30 -7.09
N LEU A 124 -6.17 14.61 -6.01
CA LEU A 124 -5.67 13.24 -6.05
C LEU A 124 -6.83 12.24 -6.23
N PRO A 125 -6.73 11.34 -7.22
CA PRO A 125 -7.69 10.27 -7.42
C PRO A 125 -7.56 9.20 -6.32
N ALA A 126 -8.68 8.54 -5.99
CA ALA A 126 -8.77 7.53 -4.94
C ALA A 126 -7.76 6.37 -5.09
N PHE A 127 -7.35 6.04 -6.32
CA PHE A 127 -6.37 4.97 -6.55
C PHE A 127 -5.00 5.27 -5.90
N PHE A 128 -4.68 6.53 -5.63
CA PHE A 128 -3.41 6.94 -5.01
C PHE A 128 -3.24 6.33 -3.62
N VAL A 129 -4.32 6.05 -2.90
CA VAL A 129 -4.27 5.37 -1.58
C VAL A 129 -3.65 3.98 -1.70
N TYR A 130 -4.00 3.22 -2.74
CA TYR A 130 -3.42 1.89 -2.95
C TYR A 130 -1.92 1.97 -3.26
N ILE A 131 -1.50 2.98 -4.01
CA ILE A 131 -0.09 3.25 -4.28
C ILE A 131 0.64 3.65 -3.00
N ALA A 132 0.05 4.54 -2.20
CA ALA A 132 0.62 4.97 -0.92
C ALA A 132 0.81 3.79 0.05
N VAL A 133 -0.16 2.88 0.14
CA VAL A 133 -0.04 1.64 0.92
C VAL A 133 1.12 0.79 0.40
N GLY A 134 1.26 0.64 -0.92
CA GLY A 134 2.40 -0.05 -1.53
C GLY A 134 3.75 0.57 -1.17
N ILE A 135 3.85 1.91 -1.16
CA ILE A 135 5.07 2.63 -0.78
C ILE A 135 5.38 2.39 0.70
N ILE A 136 4.39 2.44 1.60
CA ILE A 136 4.58 2.17 3.03
C ILE A 136 5.12 0.76 3.25
N LEU A 137 4.57 -0.25 2.58
CA LEU A 137 5.07 -1.63 2.68
C LEU A 137 6.51 -1.76 2.17
N ALA A 138 6.84 -1.09 1.06
CA ALA A 138 8.19 -1.07 0.52
C ALA A 138 9.17 -0.37 1.48
N ASP A 139 8.78 0.77 2.05
CA ASP A 139 9.57 1.52 3.03
C ASP A 139 9.89 0.67 4.27
N VAL A 140 8.88 0.01 4.84
CA VAL A 140 9.07 -0.92 5.97
C VAL A 140 10.04 -2.05 5.61
N ALA A 141 9.91 -2.64 4.42
CA ALA A 141 10.84 -3.68 3.97
C ALA A 141 12.27 -3.15 3.83
N VAL A 142 12.45 -1.95 3.26
CA VAL A 142 13.75 -1.29 3.13
C VAL A 142 14.37 -1.02 4.50
N ILE A 143 13.60 -0.49 5.46
CA ILE A 143 14.09 -0.24 6.83
C ILE A 143 14.56 -1.53 7.50
N ILE A 144 13.83 -2.63 7.35
CA ILE A 144 14.21 -3.93 7.93
C ILE A 144 15.52 -4.43 7.28
N ILE A 145 15.61 -4.39 5.95
CA ILE A 145 16.80 -4.85 5.22
C ILE A 145 18.02 -3.99 5.61
N VAL A 146 17.89 -2.66 5.59
CA VAL A 146 18.97 -1.73 5.95
C VAL A 146 19.33 -1.83 7.44
N GLY A 147 18.34 -2.02 8.31
CA GLY A 147 18.53 -2.27 9.73
C GLY A 147 19.37 -3.53 9.99
N ASN A 148 19.08 -4.61 9.27
CA ASN A 148 19.79 -5.88 9.44
C ASN A 148 21.16 -5.93 8.76
N THR A 149 21.37 -5.18 7.67
CA THR A 149 22.61 -5.23 6.87
C THR A 149 23.60 -4.11 7.19
N ILE A 150 23.13 -2.86 7.34
CA ILE A 150 23.98 -1.66 7.43
C ILE A 150 24.11 -1.16 8.87
N CYS A 151 23.10 -1.40 9.71
CA CYS A 151 23.13 -0.94 11.10
C CYS A 151 23.90 -1.87 12.04
N GLY A 152 24.48 -2.96 11.54
CA GLY A 152 25.43 -3.80 12.27
C GLY A 152 26.76 -3.09 12.56
N LYS A 153 27.46 -3.51 13.61
CA LYS A 153 28.83 -3.14 13.95
C LYS A 153 29.82 -4.21 13.51
#